data_AF-A0A3N1JVX3-F1
#
_entry.id   AF-A0A3N1JVX3-F1
#
_cell.length_a   1.000
_cell.length_b   1.000
_cell.length_c   1.000
_cell.angle_alpha   90.00
_cell.angle_beta   90.00
_cell.angle_gamma   90.00
#
_symmetry.space_group_name_H-M   'P 1'
#
loop_
_entity.id
_entity.type
_entity.pdbx_description
1 polymer ?
#
loop_
_entity_poly.entity_id
_entity_poly.type
_entity_poly.pdbx_seq_one_letter_code
_entity_poly.pdbx_strand_id
1 'polypeptide(L)'
;MTDVVCHVAIADDWEMSRGFGEYEVATRGVPLEPGGYVRATTPDRVSAVVADRYADLSLPLLRIDLSVAGLAAAGVLVEWVDGSPRVLGAVPMDDDVVVAEVPLPR
;
A
#
# COMPACT_ATOMS: atom_id res chain seq x y z
N MET A 1 11.37 -11.57 -13.20
CA MET A 1 10.00 -11.30 -12.72
C MET A 1 10.14 -10.35 -11.56
N THR A 2 9.55 -9.17 -11.65
CA THR A 2 9.55 -8.21 -10.53
C THR A 2 8.42 -8.62 -9.58
N ASP A 3 8.75 -8.97 -8.34
CA ASP A 3 7.74 -9.29 -7.34
C ASP A 3 6.94 -8.03 -6.98
N VAL A 4 5.61 -8.16 -6.91
CA VAL A 4 4.67 -7.07 -6.64
C VAL A 4 3.84 -7.41 -5.41
N VAL A 5 3.69 -6.42 -4.52
CA VAL A 5 2.76 -6.46 -3.38
C VAL A 5 1.76 -5.30 -3.52
N CYS A 6 0.55 -5.47 -3.00
CA CYS A 6 -0.52 -4.49 -3.13
C CYS A 6 -0.84 -3.83 -1.80
N HIS A 7 -0.98 -2.52 -1.79
CA HIS A 7 -1.57 -1.77 -0.68
C HIS A 7 -2.97 -1.26 -1.08
N VAL A 8 -3.90 -1.18 -0.11
CA VAL A 8 -5.24 -0.60 -0.34
C VAL A 8 -5.33 0.72 0.40
N ALA A 9 -5.42 1.81 -0.36
CA ALA A 9 -5.49 3.18 0.17
C ALA A 9 -6.87 3.79 -0.09
N ILE A 10 -7.26 4.75 0.75
CA ILE A 10 -8.32 5.70 0.41
C ILE A 10 -7.74 6.67 -0.63
N ALA A 11 -8.50 6.93 -1.69
CA ALA A 11 -8.01 7.72 -2.83
C ALA A 11 -7.56 9.13 -2.40
N ASP A 12 -8.32 9.78 -1.51
CA ASP A 12 -7.99 11.12 -1.03
C ASP A 12 -6.70 11.14 -0.20
N ASP A 13 -6.53 10.18 0.72
CA ASP A 13 -5.31 10.05 1.52
C ASP A 13 -4.09 9.82 0.62
N TRP A 14 -4.24 8.97 -0.40
CA TRP A 14 -3.18 8.69 -1.37
C TRP A 14 -2.82 9.93 -2.19
N GLU A 15 -3.81 10.65 -2.72
CA GLU A 15 -3.57 11.85 -3.52
C GLU A 15 -2.88 12.96 -2.71
N MET A 16 -3.27 13.13 -1.44
CA MET A 16 -2.63 14.12 -0.56
C MET A 16 -1.15 13.82 -0.33
N SER A 17 -0.76 12.55 -0.26
CA SER A 17 0.63 12.14 -0.07
C SER A 17 1.56 12.52 -1.23
N ARG A 18 1.03 12.80 -2.43
CA ARG A 18 1.82 13.27 -3.59
C ARG A 18 2.60 14.54 -3.29
N GLY A 19 2.01 15.46 -2.53
CA GLY A 19 2.66 16.71 -2.14
C GLY A 19 3.85 16.51 -1.19
N PHE A 20 3.89 15.39 -0.47
CA PHE A 20 4.93 15.05 0.50
C PHE A 20 6.01 14.12 -0.10
N GLY A 21 5.69 13.42 -1.19
CA GLY A 21 6.59 12.48 -1.86
C GLY A 21 6.58 11.07 -1.26
N GLU A 22 5.91 10.88 -0.13
CA GLU A 22 5.77 9.60 0.55
C GLU A 22 4.39 9.40 1.18
N TYR A 23 3.96 8.14 1.26
CA TYR A 23 2.71 7.72 1.90
C TYR A 23 2.96 7.14 3.29
N GLU A 24 2.39 7.77 4.31
CA GLU A 24 2.62 7.47 5.73
C GLU A 24 1.38 6.96 6.46
N VAL A 25 0.53 6.17 5.80
CA VAL A 25 -0.64 5.56 6.43
C VAL A 25 -0.47 4.05 6.47
N ALA A 26 -0.38 3.49 7.68
CA ALA A 26 -0.18 2.05 7.86
C ALA A 26 -1.38 1.24 7.36
N THR A 27 -2.58 1.76 7.59
CA THR A 27 -3.85 1.26 7.07
C THR A 27 -4.92 2.33 7.27
N ARG A 28 -6.14 2.12 6.75
CA ARG A 28 -7.33 2.94 7.02
C ARG A 28 -7.35 3.55 8.44
N GLY A 29 -7.22 4.88 8.53
CA GLY A 29 -7.33 5.64 9.77
C GLY A 29 -6.22 5.39 10.80
N VAL A 30 -5.15 4.70 10.43
CA VAL A 30 -3.99 4.43 11.28
C VAL A 30 -2.76 5.04 10.62
N PRO A 31 -2.22 6.15 11.16
CA PRO A 31 -0.98 6.71 10.66
C PRO A 31 0.16 5.71 10.85
N LEU A 32 1.19 5.83 10.02
CA LEU A 32 2.42 5.09 10.19
C LEU A 32 3.19 5.66 11.38
N GLU A 33 3.47 4.82 12.38
CA GLU A 33 4.33 5.18 13.50
C GLU A 33 5.80 4.81 13.21
N PRO A 34 6.78 5.46 13.86
CA PRO A 34 8.19 5.11 13.72
C PRO A 34 8.46 3.62 14.01
N GLY A 35 9.08 2.93 13.06
CA GLY A 35 9.31 1.47 13.15
C GLY A 35 8.08 0.62 12.83
N GLY A 36 6.97 1.24 12.41
CA GLY A 36 5.78 0.58 11.91
C GLY A 36 5.93 0.07 10.47
N TYR A 37 4.82 -0.41 9.92
CA TYR A 37 4.76 -0.89 8.54
C TYR A 37 3.43 -0.56 7.88
N VAL A 38 3.47 -0.36 6.57
CA VAL A 38 2.28 -0.28 5.73
C VAL A 38 1.79 -1.70 5.43
N ARG A 39 0.49 -1.92 5.68
CA ARG A 39 -0.16 -3.22 5.46
C ARG A 39 -0.30 -3.46 3.97
N ALA A 40 0.35 -4.49 3.47
CA ALA A 40 0.22 -4.93 2.09
C ALA A 40 -0.41 -6.33 2.02
N THR A 41 -0.77 -6.73 0.82
CA THR A 41 -1.30 -8.05 0.49
C THR A 41 -0.81 -8.47 -0.89
N THR A 42 -1.18 -9.64 -1.37
CA THR A 42 -0.89 -10.07 -2.75
C THR A 42 -2.05 -9.71 -3.68
N PRO A 43 -1.82 -9.54 -5.00
CA PRO A 43 -2.86 -9.13 -5.94
C PRO A 43 -4.15 -9.97 -5.88
N ASP A 44 -4.01 -11.28 -5.66
CA ASP A 44 -5.12 -12.25 -5.56
C ASP A 44 -5.95 -12.12 -4.26
N ARG A 45 -5.41 -11.46 -3.22
CA ARG A 45 -6.08 -11.30 -1.92
C ARG A 45 -6.69 -9.93 -1.69
N VAL A 46 -6.51 -8.99 -2.62
CA VAL A 46 -7.03 -7.61 -2.51
C VAL A 46 -8.54 -7.59 -2.28
N SER A 47 -9.32 -8.37 -3.04
CA SER A 47 -10.77 -8.40 -2.88
C SER A 47 -11.21 -8.85 -1.48
N ALA A 48 -10.49 -9.80 -0.88
CA ALA A 48 -10.76 -10.25 0.49
C ALA A 48 -10.45 -9.13 1.51
N VAL A 49 -9.32 -8.43 1.36
CA VAL A 49 -8.96 -7.30 2.23
C VAL A 49 -9.98 -6.17 2.15
N VAL A 50 -10.47 -5.85 0.95
CA VAL A 50 -11.52 -4.83 0.76
C VAL A 50 -12.80 -5.24 1.49
N ALA A 51 -13.26 -6.48 1.31
CA ALA A 51 -14.45 -6.99 1.98
C ALA A 51 -14.31 -6.99 3.52
N ASP A 52 -13.15 -7.40 4.04
CA ASP A 52 -12.96 -7.55 5.48
C ASP A 52 -12.70 -6.22 6.21
N ARG A 53 -12.03 -5.26 5.55
CA ARG A 53 -11.49 -4.05 6.20
C ARG A 53 -12.09 -2.74 5.70
N TYR A 54 -12.78 -2.75 4.58
CA TYR A 54 -13.29 -1.54 3.93
C TYR A 54 -14.78 -1.62 3.54
N ALA A 55 -15.49 -2.71 3.88
CA ALA A 55 -16.90 -2.90 3.54
C ALA A 55 -17.85 -1.83 4.12
N ASP A 56 -17.51 -1.24 5.26
CA ASP A 56 -18.26 -0.18 5.95
C ASP A 56 -17.91 1.24 5.46
N LEU A 57 -16.87 1.39 4.63
CA LEU A 57 -16.47 2.68 4.10
C LEU A 57 -17.27 3.00 2.84
N SER A 58 -17.52 4.27 2.52
CA SER A 58 -18.12 4.70 1.23
C SER A 58 -17.14 5.48 0.33
N LEU A 59 -15.95 5.84 0.84
CA LEU A 59 -14.93 6.62 0.14
C LEU A 59 -14.26 5.86 -1.02
N PRO A 60 -13.87 6.49 -2.13
CA PRO A 60 -13.16 5.80 -3.21
C PRO A 60 -11.86 5.11 -2.71
N LEU A 61 -11.60 3.90 -3.20
CA LEU A 61 -10.43 3.10 -2.85
C LEU A 61 -9.53 2.87 -4.05
N LEU A 62 -8.22 2.82 -3.80
CA LEU A 62 -7.21 2.44 -4.78
C LEU A 62 -6.49 1.17 -4.32
N ARG A 63 -6.21 0.29 -5.28
CA ARG A 63 -5.14 -0.71 -5.16
C ARG A 63 -3.87 -0.09 -5.71
N ILE A 64 -2.85 -0.02 -4.86
CA ILE A 64 -1.52 0.45 -5.21
C ILE A 64 -0.64 -0.78 -5.38
N ASP A 65 -0.18 -1.02 -6.60
CA ASP A 65 0.77 -2.10 -6.89
C ASP A 65 2.18 -1.57 -6.68
N LEU A 66 2.92 -2.21 -5.78
CA LEU A 66 4.26 -1.81 -5.34
C LEU A 66 5.30 -2.82 -5.80
N SER A 67 6.35 -2.32 -6.44
CA SER A 67 7.54 -3.11 -6.81
C SER A 67 8.36 -3.42 -5.56
N VAL A 68 8.54 -4.71 -5.22
CA VAL A 68 9.39 -5.11 -4.10
C VAL A 68 10.85 -4.69 -4.34
N ALA A 69 11.31 -4.77 -5.60
CA ALA A 69 12.65 -4.33 -5.97
C ALA A 69 12.80 -2.79 -5.88
N GLY A 70 11.76 -2.05 -6.28
CA GLY A 70 11.74 -0.59 -6.19
C GLY A 70 11.76 -0.11 -4.75
N LEU A 71 10.94 -0.70 -3.90
CA LEU A 71 10.95 -0.46 -2.46
C LEU A 71 12.35 -0.70 -1.87
N ALA A 72 12.97 -1.84 -2.19
CA ALA A 72 14.31 -2.16 -1.71
C ALA A 72 15.37 -1.15 -2.20
N ALA A 73 15.28 -0.70 -3.45
CA ALA A 73 16.17 0.32 -4.01
C ALA A 73 16.00 1.69 -3.30
N ALA A 74 14.78 2.00 -2.87
CA ALA A 74 14.47 3.19 -2.06
C ALA A 74 14.76 3.00 -0.56
N GLY A 75 15.33 1.86 -0.14
CA GLY A 75 15.68 1.58 1.25
C GLY A 75 14.52 1.10 2.13
N VAL A 76 13.37 0.76 1.54
CA VAL A 76 12.20 0.25 2.24
C VAL A 76 12.11 -1.27 2.05
N LEU A 77 12.18 -2.02 3.15
CA LEU A 77 12.16 -3.48 3.10
C LEU A 77 10.74 -4.04 3.11
N VAL A 78 10.55 -5.20 2.49
CA VAL A 78 9.31 -5.98 2.57
C VAL A 78 9.57 -7.25 3.37
N GLU A 79 8.87 -7.38 4.50
CA GLU A 79 8.92 -8.59 5.34
C GLU A 79 7.64 -9.41 5.15
N TRP A 80 7.78 -10.73 5.03
CA TRP A 80 6.63 -11.63 4.95
C TRP A 80 6.38 -12.29 6.30
N VAL A 81 5.20 -12.05 6.88
CA VAL A 81 4.80 -12.62 8.16
C VAL A 81 3.45 -13.29 8.00
N ASP A 82 3.37 -14.58 8.33
CA ASP A 82 2.16 -15.42 8.18
C ASP A 82 1.56 -15.35 6.76
N GLY A 83 2.43 -15.27 5.74
CA GLY A 83 2.03 -15.18 4.33
C GLY A 83 1.47 -13.82 3.90
N SER A 84 1.61 -12.77 4.73
CA SER A 84 1.23 -11.40 4.39
C SER A 84 2.47 -10.49 4.32
N PRO A 85 2.62 -9.68 3.26
CA PRO A 85 3.72 -8.73 3.15
C PRO A 85 3.49 -7.50 4.05
N ARG A 86 4.59 -7.00 4.62
CA ARG A 86 4.68 -5.78 5.43
C ARG A 86 5.73 -4.87 4.80
N VAL A 87 5.33 -3.68 4.40
CA VAL A 87 6.26 -2.67 3.87
C VAL A 87 6.79 -1.86 5.05
N LEU A 88 8.06 -2.05 5.41
CA LEU A 88 8.67 -1.58 6.65
C LEU A 88 9.08 -0.11 6.60
N GLY A 89 8.10 0.78 6.41
CA GLY A 89 8.30 2.22 6.33
C GLY A 89 7.23 2.90 5.50
N ALA A 90 7.43 4.21 5.27
CA ALA A 90 6.61 4.97 4.34
C ALA A 90 6.81 4.44 2.91
N VAL A 91 5.80 4.61 2.06
CA VAL A 91 5.91 4.22 0.64
C VAL A 91 6.33 5.43 -0.18
N PRO A 92 7.54 5.46 -0.77
CA PRO A 92 7.94 6.51 -1.70
C PRO A 92 7.02 6.52 -2.93
N MET A 93 6.70 7.70 -3.43
CA MET A 93 5.79 7.87 -4.56
C MET A 93 6.46 7.87 -5.93
N ASP A 94 7.69 7.35 -6.00
CA ASP A 94 8.48 7.22 -7.22
C ASP A 94 7.91 6.15 -8.16
N ASP A 95 8.05 6.36 -9.47
CA ASP A 95 7.58 5.42 -10.50
C ASP A 95 8.25 4.03 -10.43
N ASP A 96 9.46 3.95 -9.87
CA ASP A 96 10.15 2.68 -9.64
C ASP A 96 9.52 1.87 -8.49
N VAL A 97 8.83 2.55 -7.56
CA VAL A 97 8.13 1.96 -6.41
C VAL A 97 6.67 1.70 -6.75
N VAL A 98 5.95 2.70 -7.25
CA VAL A 98 4.52 2.64 -7.57
C VAL A 98 4.34 2.26 -9.02
N VAL A 99 4.08 0.97 -9.28
CA VAL A 99 4.00 0.45 -10.65
C VAL A 99 2.59 0.55 -11.25
N ALA A 100 1.56 0.64 -10.42
CA ALA A 100 0.19 0.85 -10.86
C ALA A 100 -0.72 1.36 -9.75
N GLU A 101 -1.70 2.16 -10.13
CA GLU A 101 -2.78 2.65 -9.29
C GLU A 101 -4.11 2.28 -9.95
N VAL A 102 -4.85 1.39 -9.31
CA VAL A 102 -6.07 0.81 -9.87
C VAL A 102 -7.26 1.17 -8.98
N PRO A 103 -8.23 1.94 -9.48
CA PRO A 103 -9.50 2.14 -8.78
C PRO A 103 -10.19 0.81 -8.49
N LEU A 104 -10.57 0.61 -7.24
CA LEU A 104 -11.28 -0.59 -6.83
C LEU A 104 -12.80 -0.37 -6.97
N PRO A 105 -13.53 -1.31 -7.63
CA PRO A 105 -14.97 -1.21 -7.74
C PRO A 105 -15.62 -1.30 -6.36
N ARG A 106 -16.70 -0.56 -6.20
CA ARG A 106 -17.54 -0.51 -5.00
C ARG A 106 -18.59 -1.60 -5.01
#